data_AF-A0A6C0D8T9-F1
#
_entry.id   AF-A0A6C0D8T9-F1
#
_cell.length_a   1.000
_cell.length_b   1.000
_cell.length_c   1.000
_cell.angle_alpha   90.00
_cell.angle_beta   90.00
_cell.angle_gamma   90.00
#
_symmetry.space_group_name_H-M   'P 1'
#
loop_
_entity.id
_entity.type
_entity.pdbx_description
1 polymer ?
#
loop_
_entity_poly.entity_id
_entity_poly.type
_entity_poly.pdbx_seq_one_letter_code
_entity_poly.pdbx_strand_id
1 'polypeptide(L)'
;MNFEQTIQQWVLLDNQIKIYNEKLKELRDKRDNIEEKLTTHAKNNNLTNSIIKTSDGKLKFANTKITSPLTFKYLEKSLGEIIKNTDQVNSILNYIKNNRESKVVSELKRYYNN
;
A
#
# COMPACT_ATOMS: atom_id res chain seq x y z
N MET A 1 -10.01 28.59 -21.37
CA MET A 1 -10.50 27.20 -21.27
C MET A 1 -11.88 27.26 -20.64
N ASN A 2 -12.93 26.81 -21.33
CA ASN A 2 -14.29 26.80 -20.75
C ASN A 2 -14.47 25.57 -19.84
N PHE A 3 -15.54 25.55 -19.05
CA PHE A 3 -15.81 24.47 -18.10
C PHE A 3 -15.83 23.08 -18.75
N GLU A 4 -16.47 22.96 -19.93
CA GLU A 4 -16.57 21.71 -20.68
C GLU A 4 -15.21 21.18 -21.15
N GLN A 5 -14.32 22.05 -21.64
CA GLN A 5 -12.96 21.70 -22.03
C GLN A 5 -12.14 21.19 -20.82
N THR A 6 -12.31 21.81 -19.65
CA THR A 6 -11.64 21.36 -18.42
C THR A 6 -12.12 19.96 -17.99
N ILE A 7 -13.43 19.69 -18.10
CA ILE A 7 -13.98 18.35 -17.83
C ILE A 7 -13.46 17.32 -18.83
N GLN A 8 -13.44 17.65 -20.12
CA GLN A 8 -12.88 16.77 -21.16
C GLN A 8 -11.41 16.45 -20.89
N GLN A 9 -10.61 17.47 -20.57
CA GLN A 9 -9.19 17.26 -20.24
C GLN A 9 -9.03 16.38 -19.00
N TRP A 10 -9.82 16.61 -17.95
CA TRP A 10 -9.79 15.78 -16.75
C TRP A 10 -10.10 14.31 -17.07
N VAL A 11 -11.14 14.05 -17.88
CA VAL A 11 -11.51 12.68 -18.30
C VAL A 11 -10.41 12.03 -19.14
N LEU A 12 -9.76 12.77 -20.03
CA LEU A 12 -8.63 12.28 -20.82
C LEU A 12 -7.45 11.86 -19.92
N LEU A 13 -7.11 12.68 -18.93
CA LEU A 13 -6.06 12.37 -17.96
C LEU A 13 -6.42 11.15 -17.12
N ASP A 14 -7.66 11.07 -16.62
CA ASP A 14 -8.15 9.93 -15.83
C ASP A 14 -8.09 8.62 -16.64
N ASN A 15 -8.47 8.65 -17.92
CA ASN A 15 -8.34 7.49 -18.82
C ASN A 15 -6.88 7.06 -19.01
N GLN A 16 -5.95 8.01 -19.20
CA GLN A 16 -4.53 7.70 -19.35
C GLN A 16 -3.96 7.08 -18.07
N ILE A 17 -4.30 7.65 -16.90
CA ILE A 17 -3.90 7.12 -15.60
C ILE A 17 -4.39 5.68 -15.44
N LYS A 18 -5.64 5.38 -15.83
CA LYS A 18 -6.17 4.02 -15.79
C LYS A 18 -5.31 3.05 -16.63
N ILE A 19 -5.03 3.39 -17.88
CA ILE A 19 -4.21 2.56 -18.79
C ILE A 19 -2.80 2.32 -18.21
N TYR A 20 -2.16 3.39 -17.72
CA TYR A 20 -0.84 3.27 -17.13
C TYR A 20 -0.84 2.45 -15.83
N ASN A 21 -1.88 2.56 -15.01
CA ASN A 21 -2.03 1.76 -13.78
C ASN A 21 -2.22 0.26 -14.09
N GLU A 22 -2.99 -0.09 -15.12
CA GLU A 22 -3.14 -1.48 -15.57
C GLU A 22 -1.79 -2.04 -16.02
N LYS A 23 -1.08 -1.33 -16.89
CA LYS A 23 0.27 -1.74 -17.33
C LYS A 23 1.27 -1.82 -16.18
N LEU A 24 1.20 -0.87 -15.25
CA LEU A 24 2.07 -0.85 -14.07
C LEU A 24 1.80 -2.02 -13.13
N LYS A 25 0.53 -2.43 -12.99
CA LYS A 25 0.15 -3.63 -12.25
C LYS A 25 0.78 -4.88 -12.88
N GLU A 26 0.64 -5.06 -14.20
CA GLU A 26 1.26 -6.20 -14.89
C GLU A 26 2.78 -6.26 -14.71
N LEU A 27 3.46 -5.10 -14.80
CA LEU A 27 4.90 -5.02 -14.62
C LEU A 27 5.32 -5.37 -13.18
N ARG A 28 4.57 -4.91 -12.17
CA ARG A 28 4.80 -5.27 -10.77
C ARG A 28 4.60 -6.78 -10.55
N ASP A 29 3.51 -7.34 -11.06
CA ASP A 29 3.21 -8.77 -10.90
C ASP A 29 4.31 -9.64 -11.54
N LYS A 30 4.78 -9.28 -12.74
CA LYS A 30 5.90 -9.98 -13.42
C LYS A 30 7.21 -9.85 -12.64
N ARG A 31 7.54 -8.65 -12.15
CA ARG A 31 8.74 -8.41 -11.35
C ARG A 31 8.70 -9.23 -10.06
N ASP A 32 7.60 -9.18 -9.33
CA ASP A 32 7.45 -9.82 -8.03
C ASP A 32 7.54 -11.35 -8.16
N ASN A 33 6.99 -11.93 -9.24
CA ASN A 33 7.15 -13.35 -9.57
C ASN A 33 8.62 -13.75 -9.79
N ILE A 34 9.39 -12.90 -10.50
CA ILE A 34 10.82 -13.13 -10.73
C ILE A 34 11.60 -12.97 -9.43
N GLU A 35 11.28 -11.96 -8.63
CA GLU A 35 11.91 -11.68 -7.35
C GLU A 35 11.73 -12.84 -6.35
N GLU A 36 10.54 -13.45 -6.29
CA GLU A 36 10.28 -14.63 -5.47
C GLU A 36 11.17 -15.83 -5.84
N LYS A 37 11.34 -16.07 -7.15
CA LYS A 37 12.25 -17.12 -7.66
C LYS A 37 13.70 -16.83 -7.29
N LEU A 38 14.15 -15.59 -7.48
CA LEU A 38 15.52 -15.17 -7.18
C LEU A 38 15.84 -15.23 -5.69
N THR A 39 14.94 -14.73 -4.84
CA THR A 39 15.10 -14.75 -3.37
C THR A 39 15.07 -16.18 -2.82
N THR A 40 14.21 -17.05 -3.35
CA THR A 40 14.19 -18.48 -3.00
C THR A 40 15.49 -19.17 -3.39
N HIS A 41 15.97 -18.95 -4.63
CA HIS A 41 17.25 -19.49 -5.08
C HIS A 41 18.42 -18.97 -4.23
N ALA A 42 18.44 -17.67 -3.92
CA ALA A 42 19.46 -17.07 -3.07
C ALA A 42 19.46 -17.65 -1.65
N LYS A 43 18.27 -17.91 -1.08
CA LYS A 43 18.12 -18.55 0.24
C LYS A 43 18.66 -19.98 0.23
N ASN A 44 18.32 -20.77 -0.79
CA ASN A 44 18.78 -22.17 -0.91
C ASN A 44 20.30 -22.29 -1.10
N ASN A 45 20.93 -21.29 -1.70
CA ASN A 45 22.36 -21.26 -1.96
C ASN A 45 23.16 -20.38 -0.97
N ASN A 46 22.54 -19.94 0.15
CA ASN A 46 23.16 -19.07 1.16
C ASN A 46 23.76 -17.75 0.61
N LEU A 47 23.18 -17.19 -0.46
CA LEU A 47 23.61 -15.95 -1.11
C LEU A 47 22.99 -14.68 -0.48
N THR A 48 22.49 -14.78 0.75
CA THR A 48 21.74 -13.71 1.45
C THR A 48 22.57 -12.46 1.74
N ASN A 49 23.89 -12.49 1.55
CA ASN A 49 24.75 -11.31 1.66
C ASN A 49 25.49 -10.96 0.36
N SER A 50 25.19 -11.66 -0.74
CA SER A 50 25.85 -11.42 -2.02
C SER A 50 25.39 -10.11 -2.65
N ILE A 51 26.34 -9.38 -3.23
CA ILE A 51 26.11 -8.12 -3.95
C ILE A 51 26.32 -8.39 -5.43
N ILE A 52 25.30 -8.12 -6.24
CA ILE A 52 25.34 -8.19 -7.70
C ILE A 52 25.53 -6.76 -8.22
N LYS A 53 26.56 -6.50 -9.03
CA LYS A 53 26.75 -5.20 -9.68
C LYS A 53 25.94 -5.16 -10.97
N THR A 54 25.20 -4.09 -11.18
CA THR A 54 24.50 -3.76 -12.43
C THR A 54 25.12 -2.51 -13.04
N SER A 55 24.82 -2.24 -14.31
CA SER A 55 25.32 -1.03 -14.99
C SER A 55 24.86 0.27 -14.32
N ASP A 56 23.72 0.25 -13.63
CA ASP A 56 23.11 1.39 -12.94
C ASP A 56 23.26 1.35 -11.40
N GLY A 57 23.91 0.32 -10.84
CA GLY A 57 24.03 0.21 -9.39
C GLY A 57 24.39 -1.18 -8.87
N LYS A 58 23.76 -1.56 -7.75
CA LYS A 58 23.99 -2.83 -7.08
C LYS A 58 22.70 -3.40 -6.50
N LEU A 59 22.55 -4.71 -6.59
CA LEU A 59 21.48 -5.48 -5.97
C LEU A 59 22.05 -6.29 -4.81
N LYS A 60 21.32 -6.38 -3.71
CA LYS A 60 21.64 -7.24 -2.57
C LYS A 60 20.36 -7.93 -2.13
N PHE A 61 20.46 -9.24 -1.88
CA PHE A 61 19.41 -9.95 -1.15
C PHE A 61 19.42 -9.48 0.31
N ALA A 62 18.30 -8.99 0.80
CA ALA A 62 18.20 -8.47 2.16
C ALA A 62 16.87 -8.87 2.79
N ASN A 63 16.90 -9.17 4.08
CA ASN A 63 15.69 -9.36 4.87
C ASN A 63 15.33 -8.02 5.51
N THR A 64 14.19 -7.45 5.10
CA THR A 64 13.66 -6.23 5.72
C THR A 64 12.56 -6.60 6.68
N LYS A 65 12.65 -6.11 7.93
CA LYS A 65 11.57 -6.22 8.90
C LYS A 65 10.48 -5.20 8.53
N ILE A 66 9.31 -5.67 8.13
CA ILE A 66 8.14 -4.83 7.89
C ILE A 66 7.27 -4.85 9.15
N THR A 67 7.08 -3.68 9.75
CA THR A 67 6.17 -3.52 10.89
C THR A 67 4.77 -3.25 10.39
N SER A 68 3.79 -4.03 10.86
CA SER A 68 2.39 -3.86 10.50
C SER A 68 1.85 -2.48 10.90
N PRO A 69 0.92 -1.90 10.12
CA PRO A 69 0.29 -0.63 10.48
C PRO A 69 -0.55 -0.77 11.75
N LEU A 70 -0.63 0.32 12.53
CA LEU A 70 -1.49 0.42 13.72
C LEU A 70 -2.96 0.56 13.31
N THR A 71 -3.56 -0.56 12.93
CA THR A 71 -5.00 -0.62 12.64
C THR A 71 -5.81 -0.64 13.92
N PHE A 72 -7.08 -0.23 13.86
CA PHE A 72 -7.99 -0.35 15.02
C PHE A 72 -8.12 -1.81 15.50
N LYS A 73 -8.09 -2.79 14.58
CA LYS A 73 -8.09 -4.22 14.93
C LYS A 73 -6.82 -4.63 15.69
N TYR A 74 -5.66 -4.11 15.29
CA TYR A 74 -4.41 -4.34 16.01
C TYR A 74 -4.47 -3.71 17.41
N LEU A 75 -4.93 -2.46 17.51
CA LEU A 75 -5.09 -1.76 18.79
C LEU A 75 -6.07 -2.48 19.71
N GLU A 76 -7.22 -2.94 19.21
CA GLU A 76 -8.20 -3.70 19.97
C GLU A 76 -7.60 -4.98 20.56
N LYS A 77 -6.90 -5.76 19.73
CA LYS A 77 -6.21 -6.96 20.18
C LYS A 77 -5.16 -6.64 21.24
N SER A 78 -4.27 -5.69 20.97
CA SER A 78 -3.19 -5.32 21.89
C SER A 78 -3.70 -4.75 23.22
N LEU A 79 -4.76 -3.94 23.18
CA LEU A 79 -5.39 -3.40 24.39
C LEU A 79 -6.13 -4.50 25.17
N GLY A 80 -6.80 -5.43 24.49
CA GLY A 80 -7.49 -6.56 25.12
C GLY A 80 -6.54 -7.58 25.76
N GLU A 81 -5.31 -7.70 25.28
CA GLU A 81 -4.26 -8.53 25.90
C GLU A 81 -3.79 -7.95 27.25
N ILE A 82 -3.91 -6.63 27.45
CA ILE A 82 -3.43 -5.93 28.66
C ILE A 82 -4.59 -5.60 29.62
N ILE A 83 -5.75 -5.21 29.08
CA ILE A 83 -6.91 -4.75 29.83
C ILE A 83 -7.98 -5.83 29.76
N LYS A 84 -8.24 -6.51 30.89
CA LYS A 84 -9.24 -7.58 31.00
C LYS A 84 -10.68 -7.07 30.82
N ASN A 85 -10.93 -5.78 31.07
CA ASN A 85 -12.23 -5.17 30.92
C ASN A 85 -12.44 -4.76 29.45
N THR A 86 -13.26 -5.53 28.73
CA THR A 86 -13.60 -5.29 27.32
C THR A 86 -14.32 -3.96 27.11
N ASP A 87 -15.14 -3.51 28.06
CA ASP A 87 -15.88 -2.25 27.94
C ASP A 87 -14.95 -1.04 28.00
N GLN A 88 -13.87 -1.13 28.80
CA GLN A 88 -12.83 -0.11 28.82
C GLN A 88 -12.05 -0.06 27.50
N VAL A 89 -11.70 -1.22 26.92
CA VAL A 89 -11.03 -1.29 25.62
C VAL A 89 -11.89 -0.65 24.53
N ASN A 90 -13.19 -0.98 24.48
CA ASN A 90 -14.14 -0.40 23.54
C ASN A 90 -14.28 1.12 23.72
N SER A 91 -14.29 1.60 24.97
CA SER A 91 -14.35 3.02 25.30
C SER A 91 -13.12 3.77 24.77
N ILE A 92 -11.93 3.21 24.95
CA ILE A 92 -10.66 3.77 24.43
C ILE A 92 -10.67 3.81 22.90
N LEU A 93 -11.08 2.72 22.24
CA LEU A 93 -11.14 2.67 20.78
C LEU A 93 -12.12 3.71 20.21
N ASN A 94 -13.29 3.86 20.84
CA ASN A 94 -14.28 4.86 20.45
C ASN A 94 -13.74 6.27 20.65
N TYR A 95 -13.05 6.53 21.77
CA TYR A 95 -12.41 7.83 22.01
C TYR A 95 -11.38 8.16 20.92
N ILE A 96 -10.50 7.21 20.57
CA ILE A 96 -9.50 7.41 19.51
C ILE A 96 -10.19 7.66 18.17
N LYS A 97 -11.24 6.90 17.85
CA LYS A 97 -11.99 7.05 16.59
C LYS A 97 -12.65 8.42 16.46
N ASN A 98 -13.20 8.95 17.55
CA ASN A 98 -13.92 10.22 17.55
C ASN A 98 -12.98 11.44 17.58
N ASN A 99 -11.81 11.32 18.21
CA ASN A 99 -10.85 12.43 18.29
C ASN A 99 -9.85 12.45 17.14
N ARG A 100 -9.84 11.43 16.28
CA ARG A 100 -8.97 11.41 15.11
C ARG A 100 -9.44 12.47 14.12
N GLU A 101 -8.57 13.43 13.82
CA GLU A 101 -8.85 14.48 12.86
C GLU A 101 -9.31 13.90 11.53
N SER A 102 -10.44 14.41 11.04
CA SER A 102 -10.96 14.10 9.72
C SER A 102 -11.12 15.39 8.93
N LYS A 103 -10.70 15.35 7.67
CA LYS A 103 -10.84 16.47 6.75
C LYS A 103 -11.81 16.08 5.64
N VAL A 104 -12.88 16.84 5.50
CA VAL A 104 -13.78 16.73 4.35
C VAL A 104 -13.13 17.48 3.19
N VAL A 105 -12.91 16.80 2.07
CA VAL A 105 -12.35 17.36 0.85
C VAL A 105 -13.34 17.15 -0.28
N SER A 106 -13.70 18.24 -0.98
CA SER A 106 -14.51 18.15 -2.19
C SER A 106 -13.68 17.51 -3.30
N GLU A 107 -14.16 16.42 -3.88
CA GLU A 107 -13.46 15.66 -4.91
C GLU A 107 -14.38 15.34 -6.10
N LEU A 108 -13.81 15.32 -7.30
CA LEU A 108 -14.50 14.87 -8.51
C LEU A 108 -14.38 13.34 -8.60
N LYS A 109 -15.51 12.64 -8.52
CA LYS A 109 -15.58 11.18 -8.63
C LYS A 109 -16.14 10.77 -9.99
N ARG A 110 -15.49 9.79 -10.62
CA ARG A 110 -15.99 9.12 -11.82
C ARG A 110 -16.54 7.75 -11.45
N TYR A 111 -17.74 7.46 -11.92
CA TYR A 111 -18.37 6.16 -11.83
C TYR A 111 -18.43 5.53 -13.22
N TYR A 112 -18.11 4.25 -13.33
CA TYR A 112 -18.20 3.49 -14.56
C TYR A 112 -19.52 2.71 -14.55
N ASN A 113 -20.28 2.74 -15.65
CA ASN A 113 -21.39 1.83 -15.82
C ASN A 113 -20.80 0.45 -16.12
N ASN A 114 -21.11 -0.53 -15.27
CA ASN A 114 -20.75 -1.93 -15.49
C ASN A 114 -21.42 -2.47 -16.75
#